data_AF-A0A0X3P176-F1
#
_entry.id   AF-A0A0X3P176-F1
#
_cell.length_a   1.000
_cell.length_b   1.000
_cell.length_c   1.000
_cell.angle_alpha   90.00
_cell.angle_beta   90.00
_cell.angle_gamma   90.00
#
_symmetry.space_group_name_H-M   'P 1'
#
loop_
_entity.id
_entity.type
_entity.pdbx_description
1 polymer ?
#
loop_
_entity_poly.entity_id
_entity_poly.type
_entity_poly.pdbx_seq_one_letter_code
_entity_poly.pdbx_strand_id
1 'polypeptide(L)'
;SLVDNWSLCAPHLFPLGLFSVLYKEVGFFARTEVPTGQAMGSSTSYEWKTLSLPLYGTCQEKVIKKESALTEKAWERVGKAKEPFLFVWRVKQFKLEEVKAEDVGTFYNGDSYIVCKGSKLPNQEKLLYDVHFWIGKHSTQDEYGTAAYKTVELDTYLDDAAIQHREVEGYESDRFKSYFNKLVILKGGYQSGFRQVKPEEYRPRLLRFCKEGKITYMRQVEFTKSAVDSGDVFILDLGTKAYQFNGSNCSAFEKSSAAAFLQDLESSRNGRCVTEVLEEKSIDKDHDFWKALPDKPLKPEAEKVDVVKALYKVSDASGKIQTSLVCEGSAPKNSIKPDDVYMIQDKSGLFVYIGKECSHAEKRNAFGIAHKFLQSSKNPFLPITVVTEEQAASFLAGIWD
;
A
#
# COMPACT_ATOMS: atom_id res chain seq x y z
N SER A 1 -19.68 47.15 22.98
CA SER A 1 -20.23 46.24 23.99
C SER A 1 -20.84 45.03 23.28
N LEU A 2 -20.30 43.82 23.31
CA LEU A 2 -19.38 43.19 24.25
C LEU A 2 -18.33 42.39 23.47
N VAL A 3 -17.09 42.87 23.56
CA VAL A 3 -15.87 42.07 23.51
C VAL A 3 -15.62 41.63 24.96
N ASP A 4 -14.85 40.56 25.15
CA ASP A 4 -14.31 40.07 26.44
C ASP A 4 -15.22 39.16 27.28
N ASN A 5 -14.95 37.87 27.22
CA ASN A 5 -14.73 37.05 28.42
C ASN A 5 -14.22 35.67 28.01
N TRP A 6 -12.89 35.51 28.01
CA TRP A 6 -12.20 34.28 28.41
C TRP A 6 -10.70 34.59 28.55
N SER A 7 -10.35 35.14 29.70
CA SER A 7 -8.99 35.10 30.22
C SER A 7 -9.07 34.79 31.71
N LEU A 8 -8.15 33.92 32.16
CA LEU A 8 -7.78 33.57 33.53
C LEU A 8 -8.41 32.27 34.07
N CYS A 9 -7.71 31.15 33.90
CA CYS A 9 -7.02 30.48 35.01
C CYS A 9 -6.11 29.32 34.55
N ALA A 10 -4.81 29.57 34.71
CA ALA A 10 -3.71 28.65 35.03
C ALA A 10 -3.11 27.68 33.97
N PRO A 11 -1.78 27.43 34.05
CA PRO A 11 -0.95 26.95 32.94
C PRO A 11 -0.36 25.55 33.19
N HIS A 12 -0.40 24.63 32.22
CA HIS A 12 0.55 23.51 32.17
C HIS A 12 0.71 22.97 30.74
N LEU A 13 1.91 23.23 30.19
CA LEU A 13 2.71 22.39 29.28
C LEU A 13 1.95 21.54 28.24
N PHE A 14 1.69 22.12 27.06
CA PHE A 14 1.67 21.41 25.78
C PHE A 14 2.18 22.36 24.69
N PRO A 15 3.12 21.98 23.81
CA PRO A 15 3.55 22.87 22.75
C PRO A 15 2.47 22.88 21.65
N LEU A 16 1.58 23.87 21.75
CA LEU A 16 0.56 24.25 20.75
C LEU A 16 1.16 24.66 19.38
N GLY A 17 2.48 24.61 19.22
CA GLY A 17 3.19 24.89 17.96
C GLY A 17 3.07 23.78 16.92
N LEU A 18 3.00 22.50 17.31
CA LEU A 18 2.94 21.38 16.35
C LEU A 18 1.62 21.33 15.57
N PHE A 19 0.49 21.62 16.22
CA PHE A 19 -0.82 21.64 15.56
C PHE A 19 -1.00 22.83 14.60
N SER A 20 -0.36 23.97 14.89
CA SER A 20 -0.43 25.19 14.07
C SER A 20 0.35 25.03 12.75
N VAL A 21 1.48 24.32 12.76
CA VAL A 21 2.25 24.00 11.55
C VAL A 21 1.52 22.95 10.71
N LEU A 22 0.96 21.91 11.34
CA LEU A 22 0.11 20.91 10.67
C LEU A 22 -1.12 21.53 10.01
N TYR A 23 -1.80 22.49 10.64
CA TYR A 23 -2.98 23.14 10.05
C TYR A 23 -2.62 24.16 8.96
N LYS A 24 -1.48 24.86 9.07
CA LYS A 24 -1.03 25.80 8.02
C LYS A 24 -0.50 25.10 6.77
N GLU A 25 0.19 23.96 6.90
CA GLU A 25 0.73 23.24 5.73
C GLU A 25 -0.32 22.37 5.03
N VAL A 26 -1.28 21.79 5.76
CA VAL A 26 -2.42 21.09 5.15
C VAL A 26 -3.45 22.08 4.60
N GLY A 27 -3.64 23.23 5.25
CA GLY A 27 -4.59 24.28 4.84
C GLY A 27 -4.18 25.10 3.62
N PHE A 28 -2.87 25.20 3.29
CA PHE A 28 -2.41 25.99 2.14
C PHE A 28 -2.69 25.32 0.78
N PHE A 29 -3.05 24.03 0.77
CA PHE A 29 -3.35 23.27 -0.46
C PHE A 29 -4.85 23.13 -0.78
N ALA A 30 -5.74 23.66 0.08
CA ALA A 30 -7.19 23.58 -0.09
C ALA A 30 -7.82 24.81 -0.78
N ARG A 31 -7.15 25.40 -1.78
CA ARG A 31 -7.77 26.36 -2.71
C ARG A 31 -7.56 25.94 -4.15
N THR A 32 -8.28 24.91 -4.55
CA THR A 32 -8.83 24.83 -5.90
C THR A 32 -10.33 24.98 -5.76
N GLU A 33 -10.87 26.10 -6.22
CA GLU A 33 -12.31 26.33 -6.29
C GLU A 33 -12.95 25.18 -7.06
N VAL A 34 -13.78 24.39 -6.37
CA VAL A 34 -14.66 23.41 -6.99
C VAL A 34 -15.87 24.20 -7.51
N PRO A 35 -16.18 24.18 -8.83
CA PRO A 35 -17.40 24.80 -9.32
C PRO A 35 -18.59 24.09 -8.69
N THR A 36 -19.42 24.86 -8.00
CA THR A 36 -20.66 24.39 -7.39
C THR A 36 -21.64 23.95 -8.46
N GLY A 37 -22.00 22.66 -8.41
CA GLY A 37 -23.18 22.13 -9.08
C GLY A 37 -22.88 21.13 -10.20
N GLN A 38 -22.74 19.86 -9.85
CA GLN A 38 -23.29 18.72 -10.60
C GLN A 38 -23.26 17.45 -9.74
N ALA A 39 -24.29 16.62 -9.92
CA ALA A 39 -24.72 15.55 -9.03
C ALA A 39 -23.68 14.45 -8.75
N MET A 40 -23.81 13.81 -7.58
CA MET A 40 -23.04 12.65 -7.10
C MET A 40 -22.97 11.53 -8.16
N GLY A 41 -21.83 11.45 -8.85
CA GLY A 41 -21.39 10.30 -9.62
C GLY A 41 -20.30 9.56 -8.84
N SER A 42 -20.53 8.29 -8.50
CA SER A 42 -19.55 7.41 -7.85
C SER A 42 -18.28 7.23 -8.70
N SER A 43 -17.19 7.89 -8.33
CA SER A 43 -15.89 7.79 -8.99
C SER A 43 -15.11 6.55 -8.52
N THR A 44 -15.07 5.51 -9.34
CA THR A 44 -14.28 4.27 -9.10
C THR A 44 -12.86 4.35 -9.70
N SER A 45 -12.14 5.43 -9.44
CA SER A 45 -10.71 5.57 -9.74
C SER A 45 -9.91 5.52 -8.44
N TYR A 46 -8.65 5.09 -8.47
CA TYR A 46 -7.73 5.26 -7.34
C TYR A 46 -7.65 6.76 -7.04
N GLU A 47 -8.35 7.22 -6.00
CA GLU A 47 -8.51 8.66 -5.70
C GLU A 47 -7.17 9.32 -5.40
N TRP A 48 -6.20 8.54 -4.90
CA TRP A 48 -4.85 9.02 -4.63
C TRP A 48 -4.01 9.33 -5.87
N LYS A 49 -4.44 8.90 -7.07
CA LYS A 49 -3.66 9.05 -8.31
C LYS A 49 -3.34 10.50 -8.66
N THR A 50 -4.14 11.49 -8.25
CA THR A 50 -4.00 12.90 -8.65
C THR A 50 -3.13 13.73 -7.71
N LEU A 51 -2.53 13.11 -6.70
CA LEU A 51 -2.01 13.85 -5.56
C LEU A 51 -0.48 13.88 -5.52
N SER A 52 0.06 15.07 -5.28
CA SER A 52 1.49 15.26 -5.06
C SER A 52 1.89 14.76 -3.67
N LEU A 53 2.89 13.87 -3.59
CA LEU A 53 3.53 13.54 -2.31
C LEU A 53 4.20 14.80 -1.74
N PRO A 54 3.98 15.16 -0.47
CA PRO A 54 4.71 16.24 0.18
C PRO A 54 6.19 15.84 0.30
N LEU A 55 7.08 16.71 -0.15
CA LEU A 55 8.53 16.51 -0.10
C LEU A 55 9.20 17.69 0.62
N TYR A 56 10.05 17.32 1.57
CA TYR A 56 10.46 18.07 2.76
C TYR A 56 11.85 18.73 2.62
N GLY A 57 12.09 19.75 3.46
CA GLY A 57 13.19 20.71 3.44
C GLY A 57 14.38 20.43 4.38
N THR A 58 14.97 21.50 4.92
CA THR A 58 16.42 21.72 5.24
C THR A 58 17.09 20.82 6.29
N CYS A 59 18.41 20.97 6.53
CA CYS A 59 19.18 20.19 7.52
C CYS A 59 18.60 20.24 8.96
N GLN A 60 17.86 21.30 9.31
CA GLN A 60 17.15 21.40 10.59
C GLN A 60 16.00 20.39 10.70
N GLU A 61 15.34 20.06 9.58
CA GLU A 61 14.26 19.07 9.55
C GLU A 61 14.78 17.64 9.73
N LYS A 62 16.02 17.32 9.34
CA LYS A 62 16.61 16.00 9.63
C LYS A 62 16.74 15.75 11.13
N VAL A 63 17.11 16.77 11.91
CA VAL A 63 17.22 16.68 13.38
C VAL A 63 15.83 16.50 13.99
N ILE A 64 14.86 17.33 13.59
CA ILE A 64 13.47 17.24 14.06
C ILE A 64 12.85 15.88 13.71
N LYS A 65 13.13 15.35 12.51
CA LYS A 65 12.69 14.00 12.10
C LYS A 65 13.35 12.91 12.91
N LYS A 66 14.64 13.02 13.21
CA LYS A 66 15.32 12.04 14.06
C LYS A 66 14.77 12.05 15.48
N GLU A 67 14.43 13.23 16.03
CA GLU A 67 13.74 13.34 17.32
C GLU A 67 12.32 12.76 17.29
N SER A 68 11.53 13.07 16.25
CA SER A 68 10.19 12.48 16.03
C SER A 68 10.28 10.94 15.92
N ALA A 69 11.25 10.45 15.16
CA ALA A 69 11.47 9.03 14.96
C ALA A 69 11.90 8.32 16.26
N LEU A 70 12.78 8.94 17.06
CA LEU A 70 13.20 8.37 18.34
C LEU A 70 12.09 8.37 19.40
N THR A 71 11.08 9.24 19.26
CA THR A 71 9.95 9.33 20.19
C THR A 71 8.75 8.47 19.77
N GLU A 72 8.71 7.99 18.53
CA GLU A 72 7.67 7.11 18.03
C GLU A 72 7.83 5.69 18.61
N LYS A 73 6.83 5.26 19.39
CA LYS A 73 6.87 3.98 20.12
C LYS A 73 6.89 2.77 19.19
N ALA A 74 6.31 2.91 17.99
CA ALA A 74 6.29 1.85 16.99
C ALA A 74 7.71 1.39 16.58
N TRP A 75 8.68 2.30 16.59
CA TRP A 75 10.04 2.05 16.10
C TRP A 75 10.95 1.41 17.15
N GLU A 76 10.62 1.52 18.44
CA GLU A 76 11.44 0.93 19.51
C GLU A 76 11.69 -0.57 19.32
N ARG A 77 10.67 -1.29 18.85
CA ARG A 77 10.77 -2.74 18.64
C ARG A 77 11.71 -3.08 17.48
N VAL A 78 11.75 -2.23 16.45
CA VAL A 78 12.67 -2.34 15.32
C VAL A 78 14.10 -2.13 15.79
N GLY A 79 14.36 -1.08 16.58
CA GLY A 79 15.72 -0.76 17.08
C GLY A 79 16.27 -1.79 18.07
N LYS A 80 15.39 -2.50 18.79
CA LYS A 80 15.78 -3.58 19.74
C LYS A 80 15.93 -4.94 19.07
N ALA A 81 15.46 -5.13 17.84
CA ALA A 81 15.47 -6.42 17.17
C ALA A 81 16.88 -6.82 16.72
N LYS A 82 17.31 -8.03 17.10
CA LYS A 82 18.59 -8.63 16.69
C LYS A 82 18.42 -9.80 15.72
N GLU A 83 17.23 -10.39 15.72
CA GLU A 83 16.85 -11.51 14.86
C GLU A 83 15.95 -11.05 13.71
N PRO A 84 15.87 -11.80 12.60
CA PRO A 84 14.94 -11.50 11.52
C PRO A 84 13.49 -11.37 12.01
N PHE A 85 12.78 -10.37 11.51
CA PHE A 85 11.41 -10.07 11.94
C PHE A 85 10.55 -9.61 10.77
N LEU A 86 9.23 -9.59 10.97
CA LEU A 86 8.27 -8.95 10.09
C LEU A 86 7.28 -8.19 10.99
N PHE A 87 7.34 -6.86 10.96
CA PHE A 87 6.42 -6.01 11.71
C PHE A 87 5.51 -5.25 10.74
N VAL A 88 4.24 -5.16 11.11
CA VAL A 88 3.21 -4.55 10.29
C VAL A 88 2.43 -3.56 11.15
N TRP A 89 2.25 -2.35 10.64
CA TRP A 89 1.44 -1.31 11.24
C TRP A 89 0.36 -0.86 10.27
N ARG A 90 -0.83 -0.58 10.80
CA ARG A 90 -1.96 -0.01 10.08
C ARG A 90 -2.07 1.47 10.44
N VAL A 91 -2.28 2.32 9.45
CA VAL A 91 -2.50 3.74 9.68
C VAL A 91 -3.92 3.97 10.16
N LYS A 92 -4.08 4.71 11.26
CA LYS A 92 -5.37 5.13 11.81
C LYS A 92 -5.29 6.57 12.28
N GLN A 93 -5.96 7.48 11.57
CA GLN A 93 -6.04 8.90 11.94
C GLN A 93 -4.66 9.51 12.25
N PHE A 94 -3.73 9.43 11.30
CA PHE A 94 -2.33 9.90 11.41
C PHE A 94 -1.44 9.17 12.42
N LYS A 95 -1.92 8.09 13.06
CA LYS A 95 -1.15 7.27 14.01
C LYS A 95 -0.94 5.85 13.48
N LEU A 96 0.05 5.17 14.05
CA LEU A 96 0.34 3.77 13.75
C LEU A 96 -0.26 2.87 14.82
N GLU A 97 -1.02 1.89 14.37
CA GLU A 97 -1.53 0.79 15.19
C GLU A 97 -0.82 -0.50 14.78
N GLU A 98 -0.20 -1.20 15.72
CA GLU A 98 0.47 -2.46 15.44
C GLU A 98 -0.57 -3.54 15.09
N VAL A 99 -0.33 -4.23 13.98
CA VAL A 99 -1.18 -5.35 13.55
C VAL A 99 -0.84 -6.57 14.38
N LYS A 100 -1.86 -7.23 14.91
CA LYS A 100 -1.71 -8.47 15.69
C LYS A 100 -1.05 -9.55 14.83
N ALA A 101 -0.30 -10.44 15.47
CA ALA A 101 0.40 -11.52 14.78
C ALA A 101 -0.54 -12.42 13.94
N GLU A 102 -1.77 -12.66 14.41
CA GLU A 102 -2.81 -13.43 13.72
C GLU A 102 -3.35 -12.74 12.46
N ASP A 103 -3.28 -11.41 12.40
CA ASP A 103 -3.80 -10.59 11.31
C ASP A 103 -2.72 -10.21 10.28
N VAL A 104 -1.45 -10.58 10.52
CA VAL A 104 -0.35 -10.32 9.57
C VAL A 104 -0.62 -11.04 8.25
N GLY A 105 -0.66 -10.26 7.17
CA GLY A 105 -1.08 -10.73 5.84
C GLY A 105 -2.53 -10.38 5.48
N THR A 106 -3.30 -9.80 6.41
CA THR A 106 -4.63 -9.26 6.16
C THR A 106 -4.61 -7.74 6.03
N PHE A 107 -5.05 -7.25 4.88
CA PHE A 107 -5.09 -5.85 4.51
C PHE A 107 -6.53 -5.41 4.20
N TYR A 108 -6.89 -4.20 4.63
CA TYR A 108 -8.14 -3.55 4.25
C TYR A 108 -7.88 -2.56 3.12
N ASN A 109 -8.60 -2.70 2.01
CA ASN A 109 -8.40 -1.87 0.83
C ASN A 109 -8.75 -0.39 1.00
N GLY A 110 -9.41 -0.04 2.09
CA GLY A 110 -9.71 1.32 2.47
C GLY A 110 -8.64 2.00 3.31
N ASP A 111 -7.51 1.33 3.59
CA ASP A 111 -6.47 1.84 4.48
C ASP A 111 -5.07 1.73 3.87
N SER A 112 -4.12 2.32 4.56
CA SER A 112 -2.69 2.21 4.27
C SER A 112 -1.93 1.54 5.42
N TYR A 113 -0.86 0.83 5.06
CA TYR A 113 -0.06 0.03 5.98
C TYR A 113 1.42 0.30 5.81
N ILE A 114 2.19 0.01 6.85
CA ILE A 114 3.65 -0.01 6.82
C ILE A 114 4.09 -1.41 7.21
N VAL A 115 4.96 -2.00 6.40
CA VAL A 115 5.54 -3.34 6.61
C VAL A 115 7.05 -3.20 6.64
N CYS A 116 7.66 -3.51 7.78
CA CYS A 116 9.11 -3.52 7.93
C CYS A 116 9.60 -4.95 8.08
N LYS A 117 10.46 -5.36 7.16
CA LYS A 117 11.11 -6.67 7.14
C LYS A 117 12.58 -6.51 7.50
N GLY A 118 12.97 -7.07 8.65
CA GLY A 118 14.36 -7.25 9.03
C GLY A 118 14.86 -8.63 8.58
N SER A 119 15.93 -8.66 7.78
CA SER A 119 16.52 -9.89 7.24
C SER A 119 18.01 -9.95 7.56
N LYS A 120 18.55 -11.16 7.69
CA LYS A 120 19.97 -11.38 8.00
C LYS A 120 20.62 -12.18 6.88
N LEU A 121 21.74 -11.69 6.35
CA LEU A 121 22.54 -12.46 5.39
C LEU A 121 23.37 -13.52 6.13
N PRO A 122 23.67 -14.68 5.51
CA PRO A 122 24.33 -15.82 6.18
C PRO A 122 25.69 -15.53 6.85
N ASN A 123 26.31 -14.38 6.61
CA ASN A 123 27.62 -14.00 7.16
C ASN A 123 27.67 -12.55 7.68
N GLN A 124 26.52 -11.93 7.96
CA GLN A 124 26.48 -10.56 8.49
C GLN A 124 25.67 -10.51 9.79
N GLU A 125 26.21 -9.82 10.79
CA GLU A 125 25.47 -9.55 12.02
C GLU A 125 24.44 -8.44 11.86
N LYS A 126 24.70 -7.48 10.95
CA LYS A 126 23.82 -6.36 10.68
C LYS A 126 22.57 -6.84 9.91
N LEU A 127 21.40 -6.41 10.38
CA LEU A 127 20.15 -6.62 9.67
C LEU A 127 20.06 -5.72 8.44
N LEU A 128 19.52 -6.26 7.36
CA LEU A 128 19.03 -5.52 6.21
C LEU A 128 17.55 -5.23 6.43
N TYR A 129 17.13 -4.04 6.05
CA TYR A 129 15.76 -3.58 6.26
C TYR A 129 15.10 -3.27 4.92
N ASP A 130 13.95 -3.87 4.69
CA ASP A 130 13.04 -3.50 3.60
C ASP A 130 11.79 -2.88 4.25
N VAL A 131 11.50 -1.62 3.95
CA VAL A 131 10.35 -0.89 4.48
C VAL A 131 9.38 -0.59 3.34
N HIS A 132 8.21 -1.20 3.41
CA HIS A 132 7.14 -1.05 2.44
C HIS A 132 6.03 -0.21 3.04
N PHE A 133 5.45 0.70 2.28
CA PHE A 133 4.11 1.17 2.55
C PHE A 133 3.15 0.68 1.48
N TRP A 134 2.10 0.00 1.93
CA TRP A 134 1.07 -0.56 1.08
C TRP A 134 -0.14 0.36 1.07
N ILE A 135 -0.64 0.64 -0.13
CA ILE A 135 -1.75 1.56 -0.37
C ILE A 135 -2.95 0.77 -0.89
N GLY A 136 -4.02 0.75 -0.09
CA GLY A 136 -5.31 0.21 -0.51
C GLY A 136 -5.96 1.04 -1.61
N LYS A 137 -6.71 0.38 -2.48
CA LYS A 137 -7.43 0.98 -3.62
C LYS A 137 -8.37 2.12 -3.23
N HIS A 138 -8.92 2.06 -2.03
CA HIS A 138 -9.86 3.02 -1.45
C HIS A 138 -9.27 3.75 -0.23
N SER A 139 -7.94 3.72 -0.03
CA SER A 139 -7.29 4.48 1.05
C SER A 139 -7.36 5.97 0.78
N THR A 140 -7.57 6.75 1.84
CA THR A 140 -7.72 8.21 1.73
C THR A 140 -6.38 8.93 1.72
N GLN A 141 -6.40 10.20 1.30
CA GLN A 141 -5.17 10.98 1.10
C GLN A 141 -4.32 11.12 2.34
N ASP A 142 -4.96 11.37 3.47
CA ASP A 142 -4.32 11.49 4.76
C ASP A 142 -3.64 10.18 5.18
N GLU A 143 -4.24 9.03 4.89
CA GLU A 143 -3.74 7.72 5.30
C GLU A 143 -2.49 7.32 4.54
N TYR A 144 -2.52 7.35 3.19
CA TYR A 144 -1.34 6.98 2.42
C TYR A 144 -0.25 8.05 2.55
N GLY A 145 -0.60 9.32 2.70
CA GLY A 145 0.33 10.40 2.99
C GLY A 145 1.05 10.18 4.33
N THR A 146 0.31 9.75 5.35
CA THR A 146 0.88 9.34 6.64
C THR A 146 1.79 8.13 6.48
N ALA A 147 1.37 7.09 5.74
CA ALA A 147 2.17 5.88 5.54
C ALA A 147 3.51 6.19 4.83
N ALA A 148 3.49 7.05 3.81
CA ALA A 148 4.70 7.52 3.13
C ALA A 148 5.60 8.33 4.08
N TYR A 149 5.04 9.28 4.83
CA TYR A 149 5.81 10.06 5.82
C TYR A 149 6.46 9.18 6.88
N LYS A 150 5.68 8.25 7.46
CA LYS A 150 6.14 7.34 8.51
C LYS A 150 7.17 6.33 8.00
N THR A 151 7.11 5.95 6.73
CA THR A 151 8.16 5.13 6.09
C THR A 151 9.50 5.87 6.05
N VAL A 152 9.50 7.15 5.66
CA VAL A 152 10.72 7.98 5.67
C VAL A 152 11.20 8.23 7.11
N GLU A 153 10.29 8.42 8.06
CA GLU A 153 10.61 8.54 9.48
C GLU A 153 11.31 7.27 10.01
N LEU A 154 10.79 6.08 9.66
CA LEU A 154 11.41 4.80 10.03
C LEU A 154 12.77 4.58 9.36
N ASP A 155 12.93 4.96 8.09
CA ASP A 155 14.25 4.89 7.44
C ASP A 155 15.25 5.84 8.10
N THR A 156 14.81 7.04 8.49
CA THR A 156 15.63 7.99 9.26
C THR A 156 16.01 7.42 10.64
N TYR A 157 15.09 6.70 11.30
CA TYR A 157 15.37 5.97 12.55
C TYR A 157 16.46 4.90 12.37
N LEU A 158 16.50 4.28 11.20
CA LEU A 158 17.45 3.25 10.79
C LEU A 158 18.73 3.83 10.15
N ASP A 159 18.97 5.14 10.30
CA ASP A 159 20.11 5.86 9.73
C ASP A 159 20.25 5.72 8.19
N ASP A 160 19.13 5.86 7.48
CA ASP A 160 19.03 5.76 6.01
C ASP A 160 19.50 4.38 5.46
N ALA A 161 19.44 3.32 6.29
CA ALA A 161 19.92 1.98 5.93
C ALA A 161 18.85 1.09 5.28
N ALA A 162 17.58 1.50 5.27
CA ALA A 162 16.51 0.70 4.72
C ALA A 162 16.34 0.90 3.20
N ILE A 163 15.78 -0.10 2.54
CA ILE A 163 15.27 0.02 1.17
C ILE A 163 13.79 0.40 1.29
N GLN A 164 13.39 1.47 0.61
CA GLN A 164 12.01 1.96 0.66
C GLN A 164 11.20 1.45 -0.53
N HIS A 165 9.99 0.96 -0.26
CA HIS A 165 9.08 0.42 -1.28
C HIS A 165 7.68 1.05 -1.22
N ARG A 166 7.16 1.43 -2.38
CA ARG A 166 5.73 1.72 -2.60
C ARG A 166 5.05 0.46 -3.11
N GLU A 167 4.07 -0.04 -2.38
CA GLU A 167 3.24 -1.16 -2.80
C GLU A 167 1.80 -0.66 -3.02
N VAL A 168 1.19 -1.07 -4.13
CA VAL A 168 -0.18 -0.69 -4.49
C VAL A 168 -1.02 -1.96 -4.61
N GLU A 169 -2.23 -1.94 -4.05
CA GLU A 169 -3.17 -3.06 -4.17
C GLU A 169 -3.32 -3.56 -5.62
N GLY A 170 -3.00 -4.83 -5.84
CA GLY A 170 -3.08 -5.51 -7.13
C GLY A 170 -1.81 -5.40 -8.00
N TYR A 171 -0.83 -4.63 -7.54
CA TYR A 171 0.45 -4.35 -8.22
C TYR A 171 1.64 -4.55 -7.27
N GLU A 172 1.47 -5.34 -6.21
CA GLU A 172 2.53 -5.57 -5.22
C GLU A 172 3.73 -6.30 -5.82
N SER A 173 4.92 -5.89 -5.38
CA SER A 173 6.19 -6.51 -5.76
C SER A 173 6.27 -7.97 -5.32
N ASP A 174 6.98 -8.81 -6.07
CA ASP A 174 7.20 -10.22 -5.70
C ASP A 174 7.91 -10.34 -4.34
N ARG A 175 8.75 -9.36 -4.00
CA ARG A 175 9.41 -9.26 -2.70
C ARG A 175 8.40 -9.07 -1.58
N PHE A 176 7.52 -8.06 -1.66
CA PHE A 176 6.49 -7.84 -0.65
C PHE A 176 5.61 -9.07 -0.46
N LYS A 177 5.16 -9.64 -1.57
CA LYS A 177 4.33 -10.85 -1.58
C LYS A 177 5.02 -12.02 -0.89
N SER A 178 6.34 -12.19 -1.06
CA SER A 178 7.11 -13.30 -0.48
C SER A 178 7.12 -13.35 1.06
N TYR A 179 6.76 -12.26 1.73
CA TYR A 179 6.72 -12.21 3.19
C TYR A 179 5.53 -12.95 3.78
N PHE A 180 4.51 -13.23 2.96
CA PHE A 180 3.24 -13.77 3.40
C PHE A 180 2.97 -15.11 2.72
N ASN A 181 2.62 -16.12 3.51
CA ASN A 181 2.15 -17.40 2.97
C ASN A 181 0.75 -17.27 2.35
N LYS A 182 -0.06 -16.37 2.91
CA LYS A 182 -1.42 -16.04 2.47
C LYS A 182 -1.58 -14.53 2.51
N LEU A 183 -2.15 -13.95 1.46
CA LEU A 183 -2.47 -12.53 1.41
C LEU A 183 -3.98 -12.33 1.30
N VAL A 184 -4.54 -11.65 2.30
CA VAL A 184 -5.98 -11.40 2.43
C VAL A 184 -6.25 -9.93 2.19
N ILE A 185 -7.16 -9.61 1.28
CA ILE A 185 -7.57 -8.22 0.99
C ILE A 185 -9.07 -8.11 1.21
N LEU A 186 -9.49 -7.34 2.21
CA LEU A 186 -10.88 -7.14 2.58
C LEU A 186 -11.35 -5.74 2.20
N LYS A 187 -12.65 -5.59 1.92
CA LYS A 187 -13.26 -4.27 1.73
C LYS A 187 -13.51 -3.60 3.08
N GLY A 188 -13.38 -2.29 3.10
CA GLY A 188 -13.58 -1.50 4.32
C GLY A 188 -12.28 -0.84 4.76
N GLY A 189 -12.27 -0.28 5.95
CA GLY A 189 -11.15 0.49 6.46
C GLY A 189 -11.55 1.29 7.69
N TYR A 190 -10.59 1.99 8.27
CA TYR A 190 -10.85 2.91 9.35
C TYR A 190 -11.65 4.12 8.88
N GLN A 191 -12.27 4.77 9.87
CA GLN A 191 -12.89 6.06 9.66
C GLN A 191 -11.78 7.13 9.57
N SER A 192 -11.72 7.83 8.45
CA SER A 192 -10.83 8.98 8.26
C SER A 192 -11.61 10.28 8.36
N GLY A 193 -10.90 11.42 8.45
CA GLY A 193 -11.52 12.75 8.42
C GLY A 193 -12.34 13.01 7.15
N PHE A 194 -12.10 12.20 6.11
CA PHE A 194 -12.72 12.29 4.79
C PHE A 194 -13.72 11.16 4.50
N ARG A 195 -13.81 10.14 5.36
CA ARG A 195 -14.69 8.97 5.18
C ARG A 195 -15.37 8.62 6.49
N GLN A 196 -16.70 8.70 6.54
CA GLN A 196 -17.49 8.19 7.67
C GLN A 196 -17.81 6.70 7.50
N VAL A 197 -17.46 5.89 8.49
CA VAL A 197 -17.82 4.47 8.57
C VAL A 197 -18.99 4.36 9.56
N LYS A 198 -20.15 3.89 9.09
CA LYS A 198 -21.30 3.61 9.96
C LYS A 198 -21.02 2.36 10.83
N PRO A 199 -21.62 2.23 12.03
CA PRO A 199 -21.53 1.01 12.85
C PRO A 199 -21.89 -0.25 12.04
N GLU A 200 -21.24 -1.37 12.38
CA GLU A 200 -21.28 -2.65 11.64
C GLU A 200 -22.69 -3.25 11.52
N GLU A 201 -23.43 -2.84 10.49
CA GLU A 201 -24.43 -3.71 9.89
C GLU A 201 -23.71 -4.79 9.11
N TYR A 202 -24.03 -6.05 9.37
CA TYR A 202 -23.52 -7.16 8.59
C TYR A 202 -23.88 -6.95 7.11
N ARG A 203 -22.87 -6.93 6.24
CA ARG A 203 -23.05 -6.80 4.80
C ARG A 203 -22.67 -8.11 4.12
N PRO A 204 -23.57 -8.66 3.27
CA PRO A 204 -23.22 -9.77 2.39
C PRO A 204 -21.94 -9.46 1.61
N ARG A 205 -21.08 -10.48 1.47
CA ARG A 205 -19.80 -10.34 0.78
C ARG A 205 -19.48 -11.58 -0.04
N LEU A 206 -18.73 -11.35 -1.11
CA LEU A 206 -18.20 -12.40 -1.98
C LEU A 206 -16.69 -12.39 -1.86
N LEU A 207 -16.11 -13.53 -1.50
CA LEU A 207 -14.67 -13.72 -1.33
C LEU A 207 -14.18 -14.64 -2.44
N ARG A 208 -13.12 -14.24 -3.15
CA ARG A 208 -12.44 -15.03 -4.17
C ARG A 208 -11.15 -15.60 -3.60
N PHE A 209 -10.93 -16.88 -3.81
CA PHE A 209 -9.72 -17.61 -3.46
C PHE A 209 -9.02 -18.00 -4.76
N CYS A 210 -7.85 -17.41 -4.99
CA CYS A 210 -7.07 -17.65 -6.19
C CYS A 210 -5.59 -17.79 -5.84
N LYS A 211 -4.83 -18.42 -6.74
CA LYS A 211 -3.39 -18.59 -6.61
C LYS A 211 -2.65 -17.72 -7.62
N GLU A 212 -1.75 -16.88 -7.14
CA GLU A 212 -0.82 -16.13 -7.97
C GLU A 212 0.61 -16.58 -7.66
N GLY A 213 1.22 -17.31 -8.60
CA GLY A 213 2.55 -17.90 -8.40
C GLY A 213 2.57 -18.93 -7.27
N LYS A 214 3.26 -18.62 -6.17
CA LYS A 214 3.34 -19.49 -4.98
C LYS A 214 2.40 -19.07 -3.85
N ILE A 215 1.68 -17.96 -3.99
CA ILE A 215 0.95 -17.33 -2.90
C ILE A 215 -0.54 -17.50 -3.12
N THR A 216 -1.23 -17.84 -2.03
CA THR A 216 -2.69 -17.95 -2.00
C THR A 216 -3.28 -16.61 -1.61
N TYR A 217 -4.18 -16.10 -2.45
CA TYR A 217 -4.92 -14.89 -2.22
C TYR A 217 -6.34 -15.20 -1.74
N MET A 218 -6.83 -14.37 -0.81
CA MET A 218 -8.25 -14.27 -0.50
C MET A 218 -8.67 -12.81 -0.65
N ARG A 219 -9.44 -12.48 -1.69
CA ARG A 219 -9.85 -11.10 -1.98
C ARG A 219 -11.35 -10.95 -1.87
N GLN A 220 -11.81 -9.89 -1.21
CA GLN A 220 -13.22 -9.52 -1.27
C GLN A 220 -13.53 -8.82 -2.59
N VAL A 221 -14.28 -9.49 -3.45
CA VAL A 221 -14.61 -9.02 -4.81
C VAL A 221 -15.95 -8.28 -4.85
N GLU A 222 -16.37 -7.83 -6.03
CA GLU A 222 -17.71 -7.25 -6.23
C GLU A 222 -18.80 -8.30 -5.96
N PHE A 223 -19.83 -7.91 -5.21
CA PHE A 223 -20.95 -8.79 -4.88
C PHE A 223 -21.90 -8.89 -6.08
N THR A 224 -21.54 -9.69 -7.08
CA THR A 224 -22.32 -9.87 -8.31
C THR A 224 -22.03 -11.22 -8.98
N LYS A 225 -22.99 -11.72 -9.77
CA LYS A 225 -22.83 -12.95 -10.57
C LYS A 225 -21.62 -12.88 -11.51
N SER A 226 -21.41 -11.72 -12.14
CA SER A 226 -20.32 -11.51 -13.11
C SER A 226 -18.91 -11.58 -12.50
N ALA A 227 -18.79 -11.59 -11.16
CA ALA A 227 -17.51 -11.71 -10.47
C ALA A 227 -17.11 -13.18 -10.21
N VAL A 228 -18.06 -14.11 -10.34
CA VAL A 228 -17.83 -15.55 -10.17
C VAL A 228 -17.31 -16.11 -11.48
N ASP A 229 -16.13 -16.73 -11.43
CA ASP A 229 -15.51 -17.38 -12.57
C ASP A 229 -15.38 -18.90 -12.36
N SER A 230 -15.16 -19.62 -13.45
CA SER A 230 -14.94 -21.08 -13.44
C SER A 230 -13.50 -21.45 -13.06
N GLY A 231 -12.61 -20.48 -12.92
CA GLY A 231 -11.18 -20.66 -12.68
C GLY A 231 -10.83 -20.83 -11.22
N ASP A 232 -11.59 -20.22 -10.32
CA ASP A 232 -11.27 -20.06 -8.91
C ASP A 232 -12.35 -20.59 -7.97
N VAL A 233 -12.12 -20.45 -6.66
CA VAL A 233 -13.08 -20.79 -5.61
C VAL A 233 -13.64 -19.52 -4.99
N PHE A 234 -14.94 -19.52 -4.72
CA PHE A 234 -15.65 -18.37 -4.18
C PHE A 234 -16.38 -18.74 -2.89
N ILE A 235 -16.38 -17.83 -1.91
CA ILE A 235 -17.24 -17.93 -0.73
C ILE A 235 -18.23 -16.78 -0.76
N LEU A 236 -19.51 -17.13 -0.88
CA LEU A 236 -20.63 -16.22 -0.69
C LEU A 236 -21.05 -16.25 0.76
N ASP A 237 -20.76 -15.18 1.48
CA ASP A 237 -21.10 -15.02 2.89
C ASP A 237 -22.32 -14.11 3.00
N LEU A 238 -23.43 -14.66 3.53
CA LEU A 238 -24.70 -13.97 3.79
C LEU A 238 -25.00 -13.83 5.30
N GLY A 239 -24.07 -14.24 6.16
CA GLY A 239 -24.12 -14.00 7.60
C GLY A 239 -24.63 -15.23 8.35
N THR A 240 -25.89 -15.57 8.13
CA THR A 240 -26.50 -16.80 8.68
C THR A 240 -26.36 -18.00 7.76
N LYS A 241 -26.01 -17.77 6.48
CA LYS A 241 -25.71 -18.82 5.51
C LYS A 241 -24.44 -18.44 4.74
N ALA A 242 -23.62 -19.43 4.42
CA ALA A 242 -22.45 -19.26 3.59
C ALA A 242 -22.32 -20.41 2.59
N TYR A 243 -21.88 -20.10 1.38
CA TYR A 243 -21.70 -21.08 0.33
C TYR A 243 -20.26 -21.05 -0.15
N GLN A 244 -19.62 -22.21 -0.27
CA GLN A 244 -18.40 -22.36 -1.04
C GLN A 244 -18.76 -22.84 -2.45
N PHE A 245 -18.47 -22.03 -3.45
CA PHE A 245 -18.62 -22.37 -4.85
C PHE A 245 -17.25 -22.71 -5.44
N ASN A 246 -17.11 -23.93 -5.95
CA ASN A 246 -15.89 -24.42 -6.57
C ASN A 246 -16.03 -24.36 -8.10
N GLY A 247 -15.22 -23.51 -8.74
CA GLY A 247 -15.10 -23.45 -10.19
C GLY A 247 -14.59 -24.76 -10.78
N SER A 248 -14.96 -25.05 -12.02
CA SER A 248 -14.60 -26.30 -12.71
C SER A 248 -13.10 -26.47 -12.97
N ASN A 249 -12.35 -25.36 -13.06
CA ASN A 249 -10.91 -25.33 -13.32
C ASN A 249 -10.07 -24.92 -12.10
N CYS A 250 -10.69 -24.80 -10.91
CA CYS A 250 -9.95 -24.39 -9.72
C CYS A 250 -9.00 -25.48 -9.21
N SER A 251 -7.96 -25.04 -8.51
CA SER A 251 -6.95 -25.90 -7.92
C SER A 251 -7.43 -26.51 -6.60
N ALA A 252 -6.92 -27.70 -6.29
CA ALA A 252 -7.17 -28.35 -5.00
C ALA A 252 -6.73 -27.48 -3.81
N PHE A 253 -5.67 -26.67 -3.97
CA PHE A 253 -5.19 -25.76 -2.93
C PHE A 253 -6.19 -24.63 -2.64
N GLU A 254 -6.80 -24.04 -3.67
CA GLU A 254 -7.85 -23.03 -3.50
C GLU A 254 -9.07 -23.63 -2.79
N LYS A 255 -9.49 -24.84 -3.18
CA LYS A 255 -10.58 -25.57 -2.52
C LYS A 255 -10.32 -25.79 -1.03
N SER A 256 -9.12 -26.28 -0.68
CA SER A 256 -8.74 -26.52 0.71
C SER A 256 -8.63 -25.22 1.51
N SER A 257 -8.11 -24.14 0.91
CA SER A 257 -7.99 -22.84 1.58
C SER A 257 -9.36 -22.21 1.86
N ALA A 258 -10.29 -22.32 0.90
CA ALA A 258 -11.66 -21.88 1.07
C ALA A 258 -12.39 -22.71 2.14
N ALA A 259 -12.24 -24.03 2.12
CA ALA A 259 -12.87 -24.91 3.12
C ALA A 259 -12.40 -24.60 4.54
N ALA A 260 -11.09 -24.37 4.74
CA ALA A 260 -10.54 -23.96 6.03
C ALA A 260 -11.15 -22.63 6.50
N PHE A 261 -11.22 -21.63 5.61
CA PHE A 261 -11.85 -20.35 5.95
C PHE A 261 -13.35 -20.51 6.29
N LEU A 262 -14.07 -21.38 5.57
CA LEU A 262 -15.49 -21.62 5.81
C LEU A 262 -15.72 -22.26 7.19
N GLN A 263 -14.84 -23.18 7.62
CA GLN A 263 -14.85 -23.77 8.96
C GLN A 263 -14.55 -22.75 10.06
N ASP A 264 -13.57 -21.86 9.84
CA ASP A 264 -13.27 -20.76 10.76
C ASP A 264 -14.47 -19.80 10.88
N LEU A 265 -15.14 -19.52 9.75
CA LEU A 265 -16.32 -18.67 9.69
C LEU A 265 -17.48 -19.26 10.49
N GLU A 266 -17.74 -20.57 10.34
CA GLU A 266 -18.76 -21.28 11.09
C GLU A 266 -18.47 -21.28 12.60
N SER A 267 -17.22 -21.54 12.96
CA SER A 267 -16.72 -21.53 14.35
C SER A 267 -16.87 -20.14 14.99
N SER A 268 -16.46 -19.08 14.28
CA SER A 268 -16.57 -17.69 14.76
C SER A 268 -18.02 -17.23 14.97
N ARG A 269 -18.98 -17.89 14.30
CA ARG A 269 -20.42 -17.61 14.42
C ARG A 269 -21.13 -18.57 15.38
N ASN A 270 -20.39 -19.37 16.14
CA ASN A 270 -20.89 -20.36 17.08
C ASN A 270 -21.84 -21.38 16.42
N GLY A 271 -21.55 -21.80 15.18
CA GLY A 271 -22.37 -22.78 14.44
C GLY A 271 -23.73 -22.25 13.95
N ARG A 272 -24.01 -20.95 14.11
CA ARG A 272 -25.26 -20.33 13.60
C ARG A 272 -25.24 -20.03 12.10
N CYS A 273 -24.12 -20.28 11.44
CA CYS A 273 -23.96 -20.10 10.01
C CYS A 273 -24.07 -21.46 9.32
N VAL A 274 -25.13 -21.68 8.54
CA VAL A 274 -25.27 -22.89 7.73
C VAL A 274 -24.32 -22.80 6.55
N THR A 275 -23.43 -23.79 6.40
CA THR A 275 -22.43 -23.84 5.33
C THR A 275 -22.81 -24.90 4.29
N GLU A 276 -22.55 -24.61 3.01
CA GLU A 276 -22.86 -25.53 1.91
C GLU A 276 -21.75 -25.46 0.84
N VAL A 277 -21.32 -26.61 0.33
CA VAL A 277 -20.27 -26.70 -0.70
C VAL A 277 -20.92 -27.08 -2.03
N LEU A 278 -20.64 -26.28 -3.06
CA LEU A 278 -21.24 -26.34 -4.38
C LEU A 278 -20.14 -26.53 -5.43
N GLU A 279 -20.36 -27.43 -6.38
CA GLU A 279 -19.50 -27.62 -7.54
C GLU A 279 -20.19 -27.07 -8.79
N GLU A 280 -19.47 -26.30 -9.61
CA GLU A 280 -20.01 -25.65 -10.81
C GLU A 280 -20.73 -26.64 -11.76
N LYS A 281 -20.25 -27.89 -11.84
CA LYS A 281 -20.80 -28.91 -12.74
C LYS A 281 -22.15 -29.47 -12.28
N SER A 282 -22.48 -29.34 -11.00
CA SER A 282 -23.66 -29.98 -10.40
C SER A 282 -24.70 -28.97 -9.89
N ILE A 283 -24.34 -27.70 -9.77
CA ILE A 283 -25.23 -26.65 -9.26
C ILE A 283 -26.29 -26.28 -10.30
N ASP A 284 -27.55 -26.17 -9.87
CA ASP A 284 -28.62 -25.63 -10.69
C ASP A 284 -28.47 -24.10 -10.84
N LYS A 285 -28.82 -23.55 -12.01
CA LYS A 285 -28.87 -22.11 -12.24
C LYS A 285 -29.87 -21.40 -11.33
N ASP A 286 -30.91 -22.11 -10.88
CA ASP A 286 -31.92 -21.59 -9.95
C ASP A 286 -31.55 -21.77 -8.46
N HIS A 287 -30.31 -22.20 -8.16
CA HIS A 287 -29.84 -22.34 -6.79
C HIS A 287 -29.81 -21.00 -6.03
N ASP A 288 -30.04 -21.05 -4.71
CA ASP A 288 -30.07 -19.86 -3.84
C ASP A 288 -28.79 -19.02 -3.90
N PHE A 289 -27.66 -19.66 -4.17
CA PHE A 289 -26.37 -19.01 -4.43
C PHE A 289 -26.48 -17.96 -5.55
N TRP A 290 -27.03 -18.34 -6.70
CA TRP A 290 -27.18 -17.44 -7.84
C TRP A 290 -28.29 -16.41 -7.61
N LYS A 291 -29.36 -16.78 -6.91
CA LYS A 291 -30.46 -15.85 -6.57
C LYS A 291 -30.01 -14.74 -5.62
N ALA A 292 -29.09 -15.03 -4.71
CA ALA A 292 -28.57 -14.06 -3.75
C ALA A 292 -27.63 -13.02 -4.39
N LEU A 293 -27.01 -13.33 -5.54
CA LEU A 293 -26.10 -12.43 -6.24
C LEU A 293 -26.85 -11.58 -7.28
N PRO A 294 -26.68 -10.24 -7.28
CA PRO A 294 -27.28 -9.39 -8.30
C PRO A 294 -26.58 -9.59 -9.66
N ASP A 295 -27.35 -9.47 -10.73
CA ASP A 295 -26.87 -9.51 -12.11
C ASP A 295 -26.43 -8.12 -12.55
N LYS A 296 -25.19 -7.77 -12.21
CA LYS A 296 -24.59 -6.47 -12.50
C LYS A 296 -23.33 -6.71 -13.34
N PRO A 297 -23.09 -5.94 -14.41
CA PRO A 297 -21.86 -6.08 -15.16
C PRO A 297 -20.65 -5.78 -14.27
N LEU A 298 -19.64 -6.65 -14.34
CA LEU A 298 -18.35 -6.36 -13.71
C LEU A 298 -17.73 -5.19 -14.47
N LYS A 299 -17.23 -4.19 -13.72
CA LYS A 299 -16.40 -3.16 -14.36
C LYS A 299 -15.10 -3.84 -14.81
N PRO A 300 -14.64 -3.61 -16.05
CA PRO A 300 -13.39 -4.17 -16.51
C PRO A 300 -12.26 -3.71 -15.59
N GLU A 301 -11.44 -4.66 -15.17
CA GLU A 301 -10.20 -4.36 -14.47
C GLU A 301 -9.28 -3.62 -15.44
N ALA A 302 -8.49 -2.65 -14.94
CA ALA A 302 -7.58 -1.91 -15.80
C ALA A 302 -6.59 -2.90 -16.43
N GLU A 303 -6.55 -2.95 -17.77
CA GLU A 303 -5.60 -3.80 -18.47
C GLU A 303 -4.18 -3.44 -18.05
N LYS A 304 -3.40 -4.45 -17.66
CA LYS A 304 -1.98 -4.27 -17.38
C LYS A 304 -1.30 -3.95 -18.71
N VAL A 305 -0.93 -2.69 -18.90
CA VAL A 305 -0.24 -2.24 -20.11
C VAL A 305 1.16 -2.82 -20.10
N ASP A 306 1.59 -3.36 -21.24
CA ASP A 306 2.96 -3.87 -21.38
C ASP A 306 3.97 -2.78 -21.03
N VAL A 307 4.87 -3.14 -20.12
CA VAL A 307 5.92 -2.24 -19.63
C VAL A 307 7.17 -2.47 -20.47
N VAL A 308 7.56 -1.46 -21.24
CA VAL A 308 8.85 -1.46 -21.93
C VAL A 308 9.94 -1.09 -20.93
N LYS A 309 11.03 -1.87 -20.92
CA LYS A 309 12.20 -1.61 -20.09
C LYS A 309 12.85 -0.30 -20.52
N ALA A 310 13.17 0.58 -19.58
CA ALA A 310 13.78 1.88 -19.90
C ALA A 310 14.61 2.43 -18.75
N LEU A 311 15.66 3.19 -19.09
CA LEU A 311 16.53 3.89 -18.17
C LEU A 311 16.35 5.40 -18.32
N TYR A 312 16.08 6.08 -17.20
CA TYR A 312 15.95 7.53 -17.12
C TYR A 312 17.00 8.10 -16.18
N LYS A 313 17.46 9.31 -16.48
CA LYS A 313 18.34 10.11 -15.64
C LYS A 313 17.57 11.29 -15.07
N VAL A 314 17.68 11.49 -13.76
CA VAL A 314 17.13 12.62 -13.03
C VAL A 314 18.30 13.49 -12.59
N SER A 315 18.39 14.70 -13.14
CA SER A 315 19.51 15.61 -12.90
C SER A 315 19.05 17.06 -12.74
N ASP A 316 19.72 17.82 -11.87
CA ASP A 316 19.50 19.25 -11.64
C ASP A 316 20.54 20.16 -12.30
N ALA A 317 21.47 19.62 -13.08
CA ALA A 317 22.56 20.36 -13.74
C ALA A 317 22.10 21.54 -14.62
N SER A 318 20.84 21.51 -15.09
CA SER A 318 20.22 22.61 -15.86
C SER A 318 19.72 23.79 -15.00
N GLY A 319 19.89 23.72 -13.68
CA GLY A 319 19.30 24.64 -12.69
C GLY A 319 17.90 24.27 -12.24
N LYS A 320 17.27 23.25 -12.86
CA LYS A 320 16.01 22.63 -12.44
C LYS A 320 16.13 21.12 -12.56
N ILE A 321 15.51 20.39 -11.63
CA ILE A 321 15.43 18.93 -11.68
C ILE A 321 14.62 18.53 -12.92
N GLN A 322 15.23 17.77 -13.82
CA GLN A 322 14.60 17.25 -15.03
C GLN A 322 14.83 15.75 -15.16
N THR A 323 13.86 15.07 -15.76
CA THR A 323 13.94 13.65 -16.09
C THR A 323 14.16 13.50 -17.59
N SER A 324 15.23 12.81 -17.97
CA SER A 324 15.60 12.55 -19.37
C SER A 324 15.71 11.06 -19.62
N LEU A 325 15.29 10.60 -20.81
CA LEU A 325 15.45 9.22 -21.24
C LEU A 325 16.90 8.97 -21.66
N VAL A 326 17.54 7.97 -21.08
CA VAL A 326 18.91 7.55 -21.41
C VAL A 326 18.88 6.40 -22.39
N CYS A 327 18.04 5.39 -22.12
CA CYS A 327 17.91 4.21 -22.97
C CYS A 327 16.48 3.67 -22.94
N GLU A 328 16.02 3.15 -24.07
CA GLU A 328 14.74 2.47 -24.22
C GLU A 328 15.01 1.03 -24.68
N GLY A 329 14.27 0.07 -24.14
CA GLY A 329 14.44 -1.36 -24.36
C GLY A 329 15.54 -2.02 -23.52
N SER A 330 16.43 -1.25 -22.90
CA SER A 330 17.49 -1.76 -22.01
C SER A 330 17.80 -0.78 -20.87
N ALA A 331 18.50 -1.27 -19.85
CA ALA A 331 19.00 -0.52 -18.71
C ALA A 331 20.46 -0.90 -18.42
N PRO A 332 21.41 -0.52 -19.29
CA PRO A 332 22.81 -0.93 -19.16
C PRO A 332 23.44 -0.35 -17.89
N LYS A 333 24.03 -1.22 -17.06
CA LYS A 333 24.67 -0.80 -15.79
C LYS A 333 25.72 0.28 -15.98
N ASN A 334 26.49 0.24 -17.08
CA ASN A 334 27.55 1.19 -17.38
C ASN A 334 27.05 2.63 -17.64
N SER A 335 25.76 2.81 -17.93
CA SER A 335 25.16 4.13 -18.12
C SER A 335 24.70 4.76 -16.80
N ILE A 336 24.68 4.00 -15.71
CA ILE A 336 24.34 4.49 -14.37
C ILE A 336 25.64 4.92 -13.69
N LYS A 337 25.66 6.17 -13.25
CA LYS A 337 26.82 6.81 -12.62
C LYS A 337 26.46 7.27 -11.21
N PRO A 338 27.44 7.43 -10.32
CA PRO A 338 27.19 7.87 -8.94
C PRO A 338 26.85 9.38 -8.83
N ASP A 339 26.94 10.12 -9.94
CA ASP A 339 26.78 11.57 -10.03
C ASP A 339 25.33 12.07 -9.91
N ASP A 340 24.35 11.22 -10.22
CA ASP A 340 22.95 11.61 -10.33
C ASP A 340 22.00 10.49 -9.85
N VAL A 341 20.70 10.77 -9.87
CA VAL A 341 19.65 9.78 -9.62
C VAL A 341 19.21 9.15 -10.95
N TYR A 342 19.04 7.84 -10.98
CA TYR A 342 18.58 7.10 -12.16
C TYR A 342 17.28 6.33 -11.84
N MET A 343 16.41 6.19 -12.83
CA MET A 343 15.19 5.37 -12.70
C MET A 343 15.18 4.28 -13.76
N ILE A 344 15.04 3.04 -13.35
CA ILE A 344 14.93 1.86 -14.22
C ILE A 344 13.48 1.40 -14.18
N GLN A 345 12.79 1.52 -15.29
CA GLN A 345 11.46 0.95 -15.47
C GLN A 345 11.59 -0.47 -16.01
N ASP A 346 10.95 -1.43 -15.35
CA ASP A 346 10.84 -2.83 -15.77
C ASP A 346 9.41 -3.34 -15.53
N LYS A 347 9.05 -4.49 -16.11
CA LYS A 347 7.77 -5.17 -15.84
C LYS A 347 7.51 -5.42 -14.35
N SER A 348 8.58 -5.57 -13.57
CA SER A 348 8.54 -5.83 -12.14
C SER A 348 8.27 -4.57 -11.31
N GLY A 349 8.47 -3.37 -11.87
CA GLY A 349 8.32 -2.11 -11.15
C GLY A 349 9.22 -0.98 -11.66
N LEU A 350 9.19 0.14 -10.94
CA LEU A 350 10.11 1.26 -11.13
C LEU A 350 11.16 1.26 -10.01
N PHE A 351 12.43 1.14 -10.38
CA PHE A 351 13.55 1.11 -9.45
C PHE A 351 14.33 2.41 -9.54
N VAL A 352 14.52 3.08 -8.40
CA VAL A 352 15.21 4.37 -8.31
C VAL A 352 16.56 4.15 -7.65
N TYR A 353 17.61 4.45 -8.38
CA TYR A 353 18.99 4.43 -7.92
C TYR A 353 19.39 5.83 -7.45
N ILE A 354 19.86 5.94 -6.21
CA ILE A 354 20.42 7.17 -5.65
C ILE A 354 21.95 7.06 -5.64
N GLY A 355 22.62 7.83 -6.50
CA GLY A 355 24.07 7.93 -6.54
C GLY A 355 24.65 8.58 -5.29
N LYS A 356 25.85 8.17 -4.89
CA LYS A 356 26.52 8.71 -3.69
C LYS A 356 26.91 10.19 -3.84
N GLU A 357 27.20 10.63 -5.05
CA GLU A 357 27.67 11.98 -5.38
C GLU A 357 26.53 12.88 -5.90
N CYS A 358 25.29 12.38 -5.94
CA CYS A 358 24.13 13.14 -6.40
C CYS A 358 23.81 14.34 -5.51
N SER A 359 23.10 15.30 -6.10
CA SER A 359 22.74 16.52 -5.40
C SER A 359 21.81 16.23 -4.21
N HIS A 360 21.93 17.01 -3.14
CA HIS A 360 20.99 16.89 -2.02
C HIS A 360 19.54 17.13 -2.43
N ALA A 361 19.29 17.94 -3.45
CA ALA A 361 17.95 18.18 -3.96
C ALA A 361 17.43 16.93 -4.70
N GLU A 362 18.26 16.27 -5.50
CA GLU A 362 17.92 15.03 -6.20
C GLU A 362 17.63 13.90 -5.21
N LYS A 363 18.55 13.64 -4.28
CA LYS A 363 18.40 12.59 -3.26
C LYS A 363 17.11 12.76 -2.46
N ARG A 364 16.80 13.98 -2.04
CA ARG A 364 15.59 14.27 -1.25
C ARG A 364 14.33 14.02 -2.06
N ASN A 365 14.30 14.44 -3.33
CA ASN A 365 13.09 14.39 -4.15
C ASN A 365 12.93 13.08 -4.94
N ALA A 366 13.93 12.19 -4.94
CA ALA A 366 13.98 10.98 -5.74
C ALA A 366 12.67 10.18 -5.73
N PHE A 367 12.13 9.90 -4.54
CA PHE A 367 10.89 9.14 -4.39
C PHE A 367 9.68 9.86 -5.02
N GLY A 368 9.49 11.14 -4.73
CA GLY A 368 8.35 11.89 -5.27
C GLY A 368 8.48 12.23 -6.75
N ILE A 369 9.70 12.33 -7.28
CA ILE A 369 9.95 12.40 -8.72
C ILE A 369 9.50 11.10 -9.39
N ALA A 370 9.91 9.95 -8.85
CA ALA A 370 9.47 8.64 -9.35
C ALA A 370 7.95 8.47 -9.28
N HIS A 371 7.32 8.94 -8.20
CA HIS A 371 5.87 8.94 -8.08
C HIS A 371 5.18 9.80 -9.14
N LYS A 372 5.63 11.06 -9.33
CA LYS A 372 5.09 11.98 -10.36
C LYS A 372 5.32 11.46 -11.77
N PHE A 373 6.47 10.83 -12.00
CA PHE A 373 6.80 10.18 -13.26
C PHE A 373 5.78 9.07 -13.58
N LEU A 374 5.48 8.18 -12.64
CA LEU A 374 4.47 7.14 -12.84
C LEU A 374 3.04 7.70 -12.98
N GLN A 375 2.69 8.77 -12.26
CA GLN A 375 1.37 9.41 -12.42
C GLN A 375 1.13 9.89 -13.86
N SER A 376 2.20 10.33 -14.53
CA SER A 376 2.17 10.81 -15.92
C SER A 376 2.35 9.67 -16.94
N SER A 377 2.67 8.46 -16.50
CA SER A 377 2.90 7.31 -17.36
C SER A 377 1.63 6.48 -17.59
N LYS A 378 1.70 5.51 -18.51
CA LYS A 378 0.63 4.53 -18.73
C LYS A 378 0.46 3.56 -17.55
N ASN A 379 1.45 3.49 -16.65
CA ASN A 379 1.57 2.49 -15.60
C ASN A 379 1.70 3.13 -14.21
N PRO A 380 0.68 3.87 -13.72
CA PRO A 380 0.77 4.64 -12.49
C PRO A 380 0.88 3.79 -11.22
N PHE A 381 0.48 2.52 -11.29
CA PHE A 381 0.38 1.61 -10.14
C PHE A 381 1.59 0.71 -9.95
N LEU A 382 2.58 0.75 -10.84
CA LEU A 382 3.80 -0.06 -10.68
C LEU A 382 4.43 0.17 -9.31
N PRO A 383 4.94 -0.89 -8.64
CA PRO A 383 5.62 -0.71 -7.37
C PRO A 383 6.87 0.15 -7.59
N ILE A 384 7.17 1.01 -6.63
CA ILE A 384 8.38 1.84 -6.65
C ILE A 384 9.35 1.28 -5.61
N THR A 385 10.60 1.11 -5.97
CA THR A 385 11.66 0.78 -5.01
C THR A 385 12.77 1.80 -5.09
N VAL A 386 13.22 2.33 -3.96
CA VAL A 386 14.32 3.30 -3.89
C VAL A 386 15.50 2.66 -3.18
N VAL A 387 16.64 2.63 -3.85
CA VAL A 387 17.90 2.04 -3.35
C VAL A 387 19.03 3.06 -3.41
N THR A 388 19.90 3.01 -2.40
CA THR A 388 21.19 3.70 -2.42
C THR A 388 22.22 2.91 -3.22
N GLU A 389 23.31 3.57 -3.62
CA GLU A 389 24.42 2.92 -4.33
C GLU A 389 24.97 1.66 -3.64
N GLU A 390 25.05 1.67 -2.31
CA GLU A 390 25.54 0.52 -1.53
C GLU A 390 24.60 -0.69 -1.61
N GLN A 391 23.29 -0.44 -1.70
CA GLN A 391 22.26 -1.47 -1.81
C GLN A 391 22.03 -1.91 -3.27
N ALA A 392 22.31 -1.03 -4.23
CA ALA A 392 21.99 -1.20 -5.64
C ALA A 392 22.65 -2.43 -6.26
N ALA A 393 23.92 -2.71 -5.89
CA ALA A 393 24.66 -3.83 -6.48
C ALA A 393 24.00 -5.19 -6.23
N SER A 394 23.44 -5.40 -5.03
CA SER A 394 22.74 -6.63 -4.68
C SER A 394 21.28 -6.61 -5.12
N PHE A 395 20.61 -5.47 -4.98
CA PHE A 395 19.18 -5.36 -5.24
C PHE A 395 18.83 -5.28 -6.73
N LEU A 396 19.59 -4.51 -7.52
CA LEU A 396 19.35 -4.32 -8.95
C LEU A 396 19.96 -5.43 -9.81
N ALA A 397 20.57 -6.45 -9.20
CA ALA A 397 21.07 -7.61 -9.90
C ALA A 397 19.93 -8.32 -10.65
N GLY A 398 20.02 -8.40 -11.99
CA GLY A 398 18.98 -8.93 -12.86
C GLY A 398 17.90 -7.93 -13.27
N ILE A 399 17.92 -6.71 -12.71
CA ILE A 399 17.07 -5.59 -13.14
C ILE A 399 17.79 -4.73 -14.18
N TRP A 400 19.04 -4.34 -13.93
CA TRP A 400 19.89 -3.73 -14.96
C TRP A 400 20.47 -4.80 -15.91
N ASP A 401 20.95 -4.36 -17.07
CA ASP A 401 21.62 -5.19 -18.08
C ASP A 401 23.14 -5.17 -17.94
#